data_AF-A0A534PB00-F1
#
_entry.id   AF-A0A534PB00-F1
#
_cell.length_a   1.000
_cell.length_b   1.000
_cell.length_c   1.000
_cell.angle_alpha   90.00
_cell.angle_beta   90.00
_cell.angle_gamma   90.00
#
_symmetry.space_group_name_H-M   'P 1'
#
loop_
_entity.id
_entity.type
_entity.pdbx_description
1 polymer ?
#
loop_
_entity_poly.entity_id
_entity_poly.type
_entity_poly.pdbx_seq_one_letter_code
_entity_poly.pdbx_strand_id
1 'polypeptide(L)'
;MASLWTGLNPARTGVTRFDHVLSDEARLPAEIFRDAGFHTAGIWRNGWVEGYFGFEQGFEVYTRPPSFGAPNADVRRKNPTVNFGGTDLDVVRMATEFLRIHGRERWFLYLHLMDVHEYTYDPKSARFGST
;
A
#
# COMPACT_ATOMS: atom_id res chain seq x y z
N MET A 1 -1.94 -10.27 3.77
CA MET A 1 -2.77 -9.05 3.81
C MET A 1 -4.23 -9.35 4.18
N ALA A 2 -4.87 -10.37 3.59
CA ALA A 2 -6.26 -10.76 3.88
C ALA A 2 -6.63 -10.86 5.36
N SER A 3 -5.76 -11.43 6.20
CA SER A 3 -6.03 -11.52 7.65
C SER A 3 -6.08 -10.18 8.36
N LEU A 4 -5.30 -9.19 7.91
CA LEU A 4 -5.35 -7.84 8.47
C LEU A 4 -6.72 -7.20 8.19
N TRP A 5 -7.20 -7.34 6.96
CA TRP A 5 -8.42 -6.66 6.51
C TRP A 5 -9.70 -7.35 6.97
N THR A 6 -9.70 -8.67 7.12
CA THR A 6 -10.90 -9.40 7.56
C THR A 6 -10.93 -9.68 9.06
N GLY A 7 -9.80 -9.56 9.76
CA GLY A 7 -9.65 -10.05 11.13
C GLY A 7 -9.71 -11.57 11.27
N LEU A 8 -9.70 -12.31 10.15
CA LEU A 8 -9.79 -13.77 10.12
C LEU A 8 -8.43 -14.41 9.80
N ASN A 9 -8.19 -15.61 10.31
CA ASN A 9 -6.99 -16.37 9.95
C ASN A 9 -7.00 -16.79 8.46
N PRO A 10 -5.85 -17.10 7.83
CA PRO A 10 -5.80 -17.42 6.41
C PRO A 10 -6.75 -18.55 5.98
N ALA A 11 -6.88 -19.60 6.80
CA ALA A 11 -7.79 -20.72 6.54
C ALA A 11 -9.26 -20.33 6.53
N ARG A 12 -9.64 -19.24 7.21
CA ARG A 12 -11.00 -18.68 7.22
C ARG A 12 -11.22 -17.63 6.14
N THR A 13 -10.17 -16.93 5.70
CA THR A 13 -10.26 -16.00 4.57
C THR A 13 -10.32 -16.67 3.20
N GLY A 14 -9.85 -17.92 3.09
CA GLY A 14 -9.65 -18.59 1.80
C GLY A 14 -8.43 -18.09 0.99
N VAL A 15 -7.81 -16.97 1.39
CA VAL A 15 -6.61 -16.42 0.76
C VAL A 15 -5.36 -17.08 1.36
N THR A 16 -4.94 -18.19 0.77
CA THR A 16 -3.77 -18.98 1.21
C THR A 16 -2.61 -18.95 0.23
N ARG A 17 -2.82 -18.39 -0.97
CA ARG A 17 -1.80 -18.22 -2.01
C ARG A 17 -1.82 -16.78 -2.52
N PHE A 18 -0.76 -16.38 -3.22
CA PHE A 18 -0.56 -15.01 -3.68
C PHE A 18 -1.56 -14.58 -4.76
N ASP A 19 -2.11 -15.54 -5.51
CA ASP A 19 -3.02 -15.36 -6.64
C ASP A 19 -4.50 -15.46 -6.25
N HIS A 20 -4.79 -15.66 -4.96
CA HIS A 20 -6.17 -15.69 -4.47
C HIS A 20 -6.72 -14.28 -4.28
N VAL A 21 -7.99 -14.10 -4.63
CA VAL A 21 -8.74 -12.85 -4.47
C VAL A 21 -9.52 -12.89 -3.16
N LEU A 22 -9.61 -11.76 -2.47
CA LEU A 22 -10.45 -11.60 -1.30
C LEU A 22 -11.93 -11.51 -1.72
N SER A 23 -12.79 -12.32 -1.09
CA SER A 23 -14.24 -12.29 -1.31
C SER A 23 -14.82 -10.89 -1.00
N ASP A 24 -15.81 -10.46 -1.77
CA ASP A 24 -16.61 -9.25 -1.53
C ASP A 24 -17.66 -9.43 -0.43
N GLU A 25 -17.90 -10.67 0.02
CA GLU A 25 -18.72 -10.95 1.20
C GLU A 25 -18.04 -10.52 2.51
N ALA A 26 -16.71 -10.36 2.49
CA ALA A 26 -15.95 -9.97 3.67
C ALA A 26 -16.04 -8.46 3.90
N ARG A 27 -16.81 -8.03 4.89
CA ARG A 27 -16.89 -6.60 5.24
C ARG A 27 -15.57 -6.08 5.82
N LEU A 28 -14.95 -5.12 5.14
CA LEU A 28 -13.62 -4.61 5.50
C LEU A 28 -13.70 -3.34 6.38
N PRO A 29 -12.67 -3.05 7.20
CA PRO A 29 -12.55 -1.82 7.98
C PRO A 29 -12.79 -0.55 7.16
N ALA A 30 -12.32 -0.49 5.91
CA ALA A 30 -12.52 0.69 5.06
C ALA A 30 -14.02 0.96 4.78
N GLU A 31 -14.84 -0.07 4.56
CA GLU A 31 -16.28 0.08 4.41
C GLU A 31 -16.94 0.59 5.70
N ILE A 32 -16.53 0.03 6.84
CA ILE A 32 -17.04 0.45 8.16
C ILE A 32 -16.71 1.92 8.43
N PHE A 33 -15.48 2.36 8.13
CA PHE A 33 -15.08 3.76 8.28
C PHE A 33 -15.82 4.68 7.32
N ARG A 34 -15.99 4.27 6.06
CA ARG A 34 -16.74 5.03 5.07
C ARG A 34 -18.20 5.22 5.50
N ASP A 35 -18.86 4.16 5.96
CA ASP A 35 -20.24 4.22 6.48
C ASP A 35 -20.36 5.15 7.70
N ALA A 36 -19.30 5.26 8.50
CA ALA A 36 -19.20 6.19 9.63
C ALA A 36 -18.83 7.64 9.20
N GLY A 37 -18.77 7.91 7.90
CA GLY A 37 -18.45 9.23 7.35
C GLY A 37 -16.99 9.63 7.55
N PHE A 38 -16.07 8.70 7.31
CA PHE A 38 -14.64 8.97 7.16
C PHE A 38 -14.27 9.02 5.67
N HIS A 39 -13.33 9.90 5.31
CA HIS A 39 -12.64 9.80 4.03
C HIS A 39 -11.71 8.60 4.02
N THR A 40 -11.83 7.73 3.02
CA THR A 40 -11.07 6.47 2.96
C THR A 40 -10.15 6.44 1.76
N ALA A 41 -8.84 6.38 2.01
CA ALA A 41 -7.84 6.30 0.95
C ALA A 41 -6.81 5.19 1.22
N GLY A 42 -6.48 4.43 0.19
CA GLY A 42 -5.44 3.41 0.20
C GLY A 42 -4.41 3.67 -0.89
N ILE A 43 -3.14 3.74 -0.49
CA ILE A 43 -2.02 3.98 -1.40
C ILE A 43 -1.05 2.81 -1.26
N TRP A 44 -0.81 2.09 -2.35
CA TRP A 44 -0.06 0.82 -2.31
C TRP A 44 1.04 0.75 -3.35
N ARG A 45 2.15 0.09 -3.01
CA ARG A 45 3.21 -0.27 -3.97
C ARG A 45 3.30 -1.77 -4.25
N ASN A 46 2.78 -2.60 -3.36
CA ASN A 46 2.79 -4.05 -3.54
C ASN A 46 1.69 -4.50 -4.51
N GLY A 47 2.06 -5.13 -5.61
CA GLY A 47 1.08 -5.67 -6.58
C GLY A 47 0.16 -6.73 -5.97
N TRP A 48 0.61 -7.47 -4.93
CA TRP A 48 -0.21 -8.47 -4.25
C TRP A 48 -1.31 -7.93 -3.36
N VAL A 49 -1.42 -6.60 -3.26
CA VAL A 49 -2.55 -5.94 -2.58
C VAL A 49 -3.32 -5.01 -3.53
N GLU A 50 -3.08 -5.12 -4.83
CA GLU A 50 -3.80 -4.34 -5.84
C GLU A 50 -5.32 -4.57 -5.76
N GLY A 51 -6.07 -3.59 -6.25
CA GLY A 51 -7.53 -3.57 -6.24
C GLY A 51 -8.17 -4.81 -6.87
N TYR A 52 -7.58 -5.34 -7.94
CA TYR A 52 -7.99 -6.60 -8.57
C TYR A 52 -8.08 -7.79 -7.61
N PHE A 53 -7.30 -7.80 -6.51
CA PHE A 53 -7.36 -8.84 -5.49
C PHE A 53 -8.44 -8.60 -4.42
N GLY A 54 -9.33 -7.63 -4.61
CA GLY A 54 -10.46 -7.34 -3.71
C GLY A 54 -10.10 -6.47 -2.50
N PHE A 55 -8.89 -5.90 -2.42
CA PHE A 55 -8.49 -5.05 -1.29
C PHE A 55 -9.01 -3.61 -1.36
N GLU A 56 -9.63 -3.22 -2.47
CA GLU A 56 -10.17 -1.87 -2.69
C GLU A 56 -11.54 -1.61 -2.04
N GLN A 57 -12.18 -2.66 -1.50
CA GLN A 57 -13.53 -2.56 -0.91
C GLN A 57 -13.59 -1.48 0.17
N GLY A 58 -14.51 -0.53 0.02
CA GLY A 58 -14.73 0.56 0.97
C GLY A 58 -13.81 1.77 0.85
N PHE A 59 -12.78 1.73 0.00
CA PHE A 59 -11.95 2.90 -0.28
C PHE A 59 -12.61 3.83 -1.30
N GLU A 60 -12.61 5.14 -1.03
CA GLU A 60 -12.99 6.16 -2.02
C GLU A 60 -11.89 6.33 -3.08
N VAL A 61 -10.64 6.23 -2.64
CA VAL A 61 -9.46 6.24 -3.52
C VAL A 61 -8.57 5.05 -3.15
N TYR A 62 -8.34 4.14 -4.08
CA TYR A 62 -7.41 3.02 -3.91
C TYR A 62 -6.48 2.95 -5.10
N THR A 63 -5.19 3.27 -4.92
CA THR A 63 -4.30 3.44 -6.09
C THR A 63 -2.83 3.22 -5.80
N ARG A 64 -2.09 2.94 -6.87
CA ARG A 64 -0.64 2.96 -6.88
C ARG A 64 -0.17 4.40 -7.13
N PRO A 65 0.78 4.93 -6.33
CA PRO A 65 1.25 6.29 -6.54
C PRO A 65 2.00 6.38 -7.87
N PRO A 66 1.89 7.50 -8.60
CA PRO A 66 2.74 7.76 -9.76
C PRO A 66 4.21 7.84 -9.31
N SER A 67 5.12 7.26 -10.11
CA SER A 67 6.55 7.30 -9.86
C SER A 67 7.10 8.69 -10.16
N PHE A 68 7.55 9.45 -9.14
CA PHE A 68 8.13 10.79 -9.34
C PHE A 68 9.65 10.77 -9.63
N GLY A 69 10.22 9.61 -9.90
CA GLY A 69 11.62 9.45 -10.34
C GLY A 69 11.75 8.31 -11.34
N ALA A 70 12.45 8.55 -12.44
CA ALA A 70 12.93 7.45 -13.28
C ALA A 70 14.04 6.71 -12.50
N PRO A 71 14.10 5.37 -12.55
CA PRO A 71 15.26 4.66 -12.03
C PRO A 71 16.49 5.20 -12.75
N ASN A 72 17.53 5.55 -11.99
CA ASN A 72 18.82 5.89 -12.58
C ASN A 72 19.21 4.73 -13.51
N ALA A 73 19.39 5.02 -14.81
CA ALA A 73 19.54 3.99 -15.84
C ALA A 73 20.69 3.01 -15.52
N ASP A 74 21.71 3.50 -14.80
CA ASP A 74 22.83 2.73 -14.31
C ASP A 74 22.46 1.68 -13.25
N VAL A 75 21.43 1.93 -12.44
CA VAL A 75 20.94 1.00 -11.41
C VAL A 75 20.18 -0.16 -12.06
N ARG A 76 19.31 0.12 -13.04
CA ARG A 76 18.62 -0.94 -13.81
C ARG A 76 19.59 -1.82 -14.58
N ARG A 77 20.66 -1.23 -15.13
CA ARG A 77 21.70 -1.99 -15.84
C ARG A 77 22.50 -2.91 -14.91
N LYS A 78 22.73 -2.50 -13.66
CA LYS A 78 23.45 -3.31 -12.66
C LYS A 78 22.59 -4.38 -12.00
N ASN A 79 21.27 -4.19 -11.96
CA ASN A 79 20.35 -5.17 -11.39
C ASN A 79 19.06 -5.26 -12.24
N PRO A 80 19.00 -6.13 -13.25
CA PRO A 80 17.88 -6.19 -14.20
C PRO A 80 16.58 -6.74 -13.59
N THR A 81 16.59 -7.32 -12.40
CA THR A 81 15.36 -7.69 -11.65
C THR A 81 14.72 -6.50 -10.94
N VAL A 82 15.37 -5.34 -10.96
CA VAL A 82 14.80 -4.09 -10.47
C VAL A 82 13.73 -3.59 -11.44
N ASN A 83 12.47 -3.83 -11.09
CA ASN A 83 11.29 -3.22 -11.71
C ASN A 83 10.85 -2.00 -10.89
N PHE A 84 11.72 -0.98 -10.73
CA PHE A 84 11.35 0.24 -9.99
C PHE A 84 10.38 1.11 -10.80
N GLY A 85 9.11 1.06 -10.42
CA GLY A 85 8.08 2.05 -10.75
C GLY A 85 7.74 2.93 -9.55
N GLY A 86 8.76 3.52 -8.91
CA GLY A 86 8.63 4.44 -7.76
C GLY A 86 9.36 3.96 -6.50
N THR A 87 9.32 4.76 -5.43
CA THR A 87 9.84 4.48 -4.07
C THR A 87 8.76 4.76 -3.02
N ASP A 88 8.99 4.43 -1.74
CA ASP A 88 8.04 4.75 -0.67
C ASP A 88 7.88 6.26 -0.46
N LEU A 89 8.83 7.07 -0.94
CA LEU A 89 8.69 8.52 -0.98
C LEU A 89 7.47 8.96 -1.82
N ASP A 90 7.14 8.23 -2.89
CA ASP A 90 5.98 8.54 -3.72
C ASP A 90 4.68 8.30 -2.95
N VAL A 91 4.63 7.22 -2.15
CA VAL A 91 3.50 6.94 -1.23
C VAL A 91 3.37 8.06 -0.19
N VAL A 92 4.48 8.45 0.45
CA VAL A 92 4.49 9.48 1.49
C VAL A 92 4.09 10.85 0.93
N ARG A 93 4.55 11.21 -0.28
CA ARG A 93 4.14 12.46 -0.94
C ARG A 93 2.64 12.49 -1.22
N MET A 94 2.10 11.42 -1.78
CA MET A 94 0.67 11.33 -2.06
C MET A 94 -0.16 11.33 -0.76
N ALA A 95 0.30 10.65 0.29
CA ALA A 95 -0.30 10.68 1.61
C ALA A 95 -0.30 12.10 2.21
N THR A 96 0.80 12.85 2.03
CA THR A 96 0.90 14.25 2.48
C THR A 96 -0.12 15.13 1.77
N GLU A 97 -0.33 14.96 0.47
CA GLU A 97 -1.35 15.69 -0.27
C GLU A 97 -2.77 15.32 0.18
N PHE A 98 -3.06 14.04 0.43
CA PHE A 98 -4.33 13.63 1.02
C PHE A 98 -4.58 14.32 2.37
N LEU A 99 -3.57 14.33 3.25
CA LEU A 99 -3.67 14.99 4.56
C LEU A 99 -3.75 16.52 4.45
N ARG A 100 -3.17 17.13 3.42
CA ARG A 100 -3.31 18.57 3.16
C ARG A 100 -4.77 18.95 2.85
N ILE A 101 -5.51 18.07 2.17
CA ILE A 101 -6.89 18.29 1.77
C ILE A 101 -7.86 17.87 2.88
N HIS A 102 -7.73 16.65 3.40
CA HIS A 102 -8.71 16.03 4.32
C HIS A 102 -8.22 15.90 5.77
N GLY A 103 -7.00 16.33 6.10
CA GLY A 103 -6.38 16.07 7.40
C GLY A 103 -7.06 16.71 8.61
N ARG A 104 -8.01 17.62 8.38
CA ARG A 104 -8.86 18.25 9.43
C ARG A 104 -10.23 17.57 9.59
N GLU A 105 -10.50 16.56 8.79
CA GLU A 105 -11.73 15.77 8.80
C GLU A 105 -11.46 14.40 9.42
N ARG A 106 -12.49 13.55 9.50
CA ARG A 106 -12.29 12.14 9.87
C ARG A 106 -11.78 11.39 8.65
N TRP A 107 -10.64 10.70 8.79
CA TRP A 107 -10.05 9.97 7.69
C TRP A 107 -9.51 8.62 8.15
N PHE A 108 -9.50 7.68 7.21
CA PHE A 108 -8.83 6.39 7.30
C PHE A 108 -7.89 6.28 6.10
N LEU A 109 -6.59 6.34 6.39
CA LEU A 109 -5.53 6.34 5.38
C LEU A 109 -4.68 5.08 5.54
N TYR A 110 -4.66 4.23 4.52
CA TYR A 110 -3.86 3.02 4.47
C TYR A 110 -2.69 3.20 3.50
N LEU A 111 -1.47 2.97 3.99
CA LEU A 111 -0.24 3.08 3.22
C LEU A 111 0.48 1.73 3.18
N HIS A 112 0.66 1.15 2.00
CA HIS A 112 1.40 -0.10 1.81
C HIS A 112 2.75 0.15 1.14
N LEU A 113 3.76 0.33 1.99
CA LEU A 113 5.16 0.59 1.65
C LEU A 113 5.89 -0.69 1.20
N MET A 114 6.94 -0.55 0.40
CA MET A 114 7.65 -1.67 -0.26
C MET A 114 9.17 -1.54 -0.34
N ASP A 115 9.78 -0.40 -0.01
CA ASP A 115 11.21 -0.20 -0.26
C ASP A 115 12.09 -1.22 0.50
N VAL A 116 11.73 -1.57 1.74
CA VAL A 116 12.46 -2.59 2.52
C VAL A 116 12.29 -3.98 1.89
N HIS A 117 11.10 -4.29 1.36
CA HIS A 117 10.83 -5.56 0.70
C HIS A 117 11.56 -5.67 -0.64
N GLU A 118 11.74 -4.55 -1.34
CA GLU A 118 12.43 -4.48 -2.63
C GLU A 118 13.95 -4.25 -2.51
N TYR A 119 14.47 -4.24 -1.28
CA TYR A 119 15.90 -4.01 -0.97
C TYR A 119 16.45 -2.74 -1.61
N THR A 120 15.67 -1.65 -1.58
CA THR A 120 16.06 -0.37 -2.22
C THR A 120 16.98 0.48 -1.33
N TYR A 121 17.25 0.02 -0.11
CA TYR A 121 18.05 0.70 0.90
C TYR A 121 19.47 0.13 1.02
N ASP A 122 20.40 0.98 1.44
CA ASP A 122 21.78 0.62 1.79
C ASP A 122 22.01 0.67 3.33
N PRO A 123 23.16 0.18 3.83
CA PRO A 123 23.47 0.22 5.27
C PRO A 123 23.53 1.63 5.88
N LYS A 124 23.71 2.68 5.08
CA LYS A 124 23.67 4.07 5.56
C LYS A 124 22.24 4.55 5.75
N SER A 125 21.31 4.15 4.86
CA SER A 125 19.89 4.50 4.95
C SER A 125 19.10 3.58 5.89
N ALA A 126 19.54 2.33 6.09
CA ALA A 126 18.88 1.34 6.96
C ALA A 126 19.29 1.47 8.44
N ARG A 127 19.38 2.70 8.97
CA ARG A 127 19.66 2.93 10.39
C ARG A 127 18.34 3.03 11.16
N PHE A 128 18.13 2.09 12.09
CA PHE A 128 16.95 2.08 12.95
C PHE A 128 17.32 2.63 14.34
N GLY A 129 16.58 3.65 14.81
CA GLY A 129 16.80 4.27 16.13
C GLY A 129 17.92 5.32 16.18
N SER A 130 17.99 6.05 17.30
CA SER A 130 19.12 6.93 17.62
C SER A 130 20.28 6.09 18.14
N THR A 131 21.46 6.29 17.57
CA THR A 131 22.73 5.94 18.22
C THR A 131 23.10 7.02 19.22
#